data_AF-A0A6A4P6Z6-F1
#
_entry.id   AF-A0A6A4P6Z6-F1
#
_cell.length_a   1.000
_cell.length_b   1.000
_cell.length_c   1.000
_cell.angle_alpha   90.00
_cell.angle_beta   90.00
_cell.angle_gamma   90.00
#
_symmetry.space_group_name_H-M   'P 1'
#
loop_
_entity.id
_entity.type
_entity.pdbx_description
1 polymer ?
#
loop_
_entity_poly.entity_id
_entity_poly.type
_entity_poly.pdbx_seq_one_letter_code
_entity_poly.pdbx_strand_id
1 'polypeptide(L)'
;MMHLSFTSCYHLFWTTKEYGIRGFPTIKVFSPGKPPVDYQGARDVKPIAEYALKQVKALVKDRLNGKASGGSSNEKKEETKASVELNSGNFDELVLKSKELWTVEFFAPWCGHCKKLAPEWKKAANNLKGKVKLGHVDCDAEKSLMSRFSVQGFPTILMFSADKDTPIPYEGARTASAIESFALEQLETNVAPPEVSELYGPDVMEEKYGSSAICFVAFLPDILDSKAAGRNIYLQQLLSVA
;
A
#
# COMPACT_ATOMS: atom_id res chain seq x y z
N MET A 1 -1.35 2.86 5.35
CA MET A 1 -0.22 2.38 6.19
C MET A 1 -0.79 1.36 7.17
N MET A 2 -0.14 0.22 7.33
CA MET A 2 -0.46 -0.80 8.34
C MET A 2 0.26 -0.41 9.63
N HIS A 3 -0.41 -0.52 10.78
CA HIS A 3 0.17 -0.22 12.08
C HIS A 3 0.21 -1.47 12.94
N LEU A 4 1.36 -1.76 13.54
CA LEU A 4 1.51 -2.80 14.56
C LEU A 4 1.59 -2.10 15.92
N SER A 5 0.77 -2.52 16.85
CA SER A 5 0.72 -1.95 18.18
C SER A 5 0.80 -3.05 19.21
N PHE A 6 1.43 -2.76 20.35
CA PHE A 6 1.38 -3.66 21.50
C PHE A 6 0.98 -2.89 22.75
N THR A 7 0.28 -3.55 23.67
CA THR A 7 -0.10 -2.97 24.95
C THR A 7 0.19 -3.94 26.09
N SER A 8 0.64 -3.40 27.23
CA SER A 8 0.65 -4.14 28.49
C SER A 8 -0.74 -4.14 29.11
N CYS A 9 -1.11 -5.25 29.75
CA CYS A 9 -2.43 -5.46 30.35
C CYS A 9 -2.73 -4.48 31.51
N TYR A 10 -1.71 -3.96 32.20
CA TYR A 10 -1.89 -3.04 33.34
C TYR A 10 -2.37 -1.64 32.94
N HIS A 11 -1.95 -1.13 31.77
CA HIS A 11 -2.35 0.22 31.34
C HIS A 11 -3.81 0.27 30.86
N LEU A 12 -4.43 -0.90 30.65
CA LEU A 12 -5.63 -1.06 29.84
C LEU A 12 -6.52 -2.20 30.39
N PHE A 13 -6.63 -2.32 31.71
CA PHE A 13 -7.42 -3.37 32.39
C PHE A 13 -8.91 -3.38 31.98
N TRP A 14 -9.45 -2.23 31.55
CA TRP A 14 -10.81 -2.13 31.01
C TRP A 14 -10.93 -2.69 29.60
N THR A 15 -9.96 -2.43 28.72
CA THR A 15 -10.02 -2.91 27.33
C THR A 15 -9.72 -4.40 27.20
N THR A 16 -8.99 -5.03 28.13
CA THR A 16 -8.83 -6.49 28.11
C THR A 16 -10.13 -7.24 28.42
N LYS A 17 -10.96 -6.71 29.33
CA LYS A 17 -12.33 -7.20 29.54
C LYS A 17 -13.25 -6.89 28.37
N GLU A 18 -13.20 -5.67 27.86
CA GLU A 18 -14.05 -5.22 26.74
C GLU A 18 -13.80 -6.02 25.45
N TYR A 19 -12.54 -6.31 25.15
CA TYR A 19 -12.14 -7.09 23.98
C TYR A 19 -12.03 -8.59 24.25
N GLY A 20 -12.42 -9.05 25.45
CA GLY A 20 -12.54 -10.48 25.76
C GLY A 20 -11.22 -11.25 25.77
N ILE A 21 -10.12 -10.62 26.17
CA ILE A 21 -8.77 -11.21 26.17
C ILE A 21 -8.68 -12.25 27.30
N ARG A 22 -8.46 -13.52 26.94
CA ARG A 22 -8.42 -14.67 27.89
C ARG A 22 -7.05 -15.32 28.05
N GLY A 23 -6.04 -14.85 27.31
CA GLY A 23 -4.69 -15.39 27.35
C GLY A 23 -3.71 -14.53 26.56
N PHE A 24 -2.42 -14.84 26.70
CA PHE A 24 -1.35 -14.06 26.07
C PHE A 24 -0.43 -14.94 25.20
N PRO A 25 0.13 -14.40 24.10
CA PRO A 25 -0.29 -13.16 23.46
C PRO A 25 -1.64 -13.37 22.76
N THR A 26 -2.50 -12.35 22.79
CA THR A 26 -3.68 -12.29 21.93
C THR A 26 -3.45 -11.18 20.91
N ILE A 27 -3.56 -11.50 19.63
CA ILE A 27 -3.46 -10.52 18.54
C ILE A 27 -4.88 -10.25 18.04
N LYS A 28 -5.28 -8.99 18.03
CA LYS A 28 -6.56 -8.54 17.50
C LYS A 28 -6.34 -7.60 16.32
N VAL A 29 -7.17 -7.76 15.29
CA VAL A 29 -7.16 -6.92 14.10
C VAL A 29 -8.31 -5.94 14.18
N PHE A 30 -7.98 -4.67 14.06
CA PHE A 30 -8.93 -3.56 14.01
C PHE A 30 -8.97 -3.02 12.59
N SER A 31 -10.17 -2.92 12.01
CA SER A 31 -10.39 -2.44 10.64
C SER A 31 -11.56 -1.45 10.61
N PRO A 32 -11.47 -0.32 9.88
CA PRO A 32 -12.50 0.71 9.84
C PRO A 32 -13.88 0.14 9.52
N GLY A 33 -14.87 0.46 10.35
CA GLY A 33 -16.27 0.06 10.17
C GLY A 33 -16.56 -1.43 10.40
N LYS A 34 -15.59 -2.23 10.86
CA LYS A 34 -15.78 -3.65 11.20
C LYS A 34 -15.44 -3.90 12.67
N PRO A 35 -16.13 -4.85 13.35
CA PRO A 35 -15.77 -5.23 14.71
C PRO A 35 -14.37 -5.88 14.74
N PRO A 36 -13.61 -5.75 15.84
CA PRO A 36 -12.26 -6.31 15.94
C PRO A 36 -12.26 -7.83 15.90
N VAL A 37 -11.39 -8.42 15.08
CA VAL A 37 -11.31 -9.87 14.86
C VAL A 37 -10.08 -10.45 15.54
N ASP A 38 -10.23 -11.61 16.19
CA ASP A 38 -9.10 -12.29 16.83
C ASP A 38 -8.29 -13.06 15.79
N TYR A 39 -6.96 -12.98 15.91
CA TYR A 39 -6.06 -13.90 15.24
C TYR A 39 -6.10 -15.27 15.92
N GLN A 40 -6.42 -16.31 15.15
CA GLN A 40 -6.53 -17.69 15.62
C GLN A 40 -5.46 -18.63 15.03
N GLY A 41 -4.47 -18.07 14.33
CA GLY A 41 -3.39 -18.86 13.70
C GLY A 41 -2.26 -19.22 14.66
N ALA A 42 -1.25 -19.92 14.14
CA ALA A 42 -0.05 -20.26 14.89
C ALA A 42 0.73 -19.00 15.31
N ARG A 43 1.38 -19.03 16.47
CA ARG A 43 2.06 -17.86 17.05
C ARG A 43 3.47 -17.61 16.49
N ASP A 44 3.77 -18.22 15.35
CA ASP A 44 5.04 -18.05 14.65
C ASP A 44 4.99 -16.83 13.72
N VAL A 45 6.16 -16.22 13.48
CA VAL A 45 6.32 -14.99 12.67
C VAL A 45 5.65 -15.12 11.31
N LYS A 46 5.89 -16.22 10.61
CA LYS A 46 5.42 -16.45 9.24
C LYS A 46 3.88 -16.51 9.14
N PRO A 47 3.17 -17.35 9.91
CA PRO A 47 1.71 -17.35 9.98
C PRO A 47 1.08 -16.00 10.36
N ILE A 48 1.73 -15.21 11.23
CA ILE A 48 1.25 -13.88 11.62
C ILE A 48 1.39 -12.90 10.44
N ALA A 49 2.56 -12.90 9.78
CA ALA A 49 2.82 -12.06 8.61
C ALA A 49 1.87 -12.39 7.43
N GLU A 50 1.69 -13.68 7.12
CA GLU A 50 0.77 -14.13 6.06
C GLU A 50 -0.67 -13.71 6.33
N TYR A 51 -1.11 -13.81 7.60
CA TYR A 51 -2.43 -13.35 8.00
C TYR A 51 -2.57 -11.84 7.91
N ALA A 52 -1.56 -11.08 8.35
CA ALA A 52 -1.57 -9.63 8.25
C ALA A 52 -1.69 -9.17 6.80
N LEU A 53 -0.88 -9.74 5.91
CA LEU A 53 -0.96 -9.52 4.46
C LEU A 53 -2.34 -9.87 3.92
N LYS A 54 -2.94 -10.99 4.34
CA LYS A 54 -4.29 -11.38 3.90
C LYS A 54 -5.36 -10.35 4.29
N GLN A 55 -5.28 -9.78 5.50
CA GLN A 55 -6.24 -8.74 5.93
C GLN A 55 -6.02 -7.43 5.18
N VAL A 56 -4.76 -7.04 4.93
CA VAL A 56 -4.43 -5.89 4.08
C VAL A 56 -4.98 -6.08 2.67
N LYS A 57 -4.74 -7.25 2.05
CA LYS A 57 -5.27 -7.59 0.72
C LYS A 57 -6.79 -7.54 0.68
N ALA A 58 -7.47 -8.07 1.70
CA ALA A 58 -8.92 -8.02 1.80
C ALA A 58 -9.44 -6.57 1.92
N LEU A 59 -8.79 -5.74 2.74
CA LEU A 59 -9.15 -4.32 2.88
C LEU A 59 -8.92 -3.54 1.59
N VAL A 60 -7.80 -3.79 0.91
CA VAL A 60 -7.51 -3.21 -0.41
C VAL A 60 -8.63 -3.61 -1.35
N LYS A 61 -8.91 -4.90 -1.52
CA LYS A 61 -9.97 -5.42 -2.39
C LYS A 61 -11.35 -4.82 -2.07
N ASP A 62 -11.74 -4.75 -0.80
CA ASP A 62 -13.00 -4.12 -0.38
C ASP A 62 -13.05 -2.64 -0.80
N ARG A 63 -11.94 -1.89 -0.68
CA ARG A 63 -11.83 -0.51 -1.19
C ARG A 63 -11.79 -0.44 -2.72
N LEU A 64 -11.27 -1.45 -3.41
CA LEU A 64 -11.31 -1.53 -4.87
C LEU A 64 -12.75 -1.73 -5.37
N ASN A 65 -13.56 -2.49 -4.65
CA ASN A 65 -14.93 -2.88 -5.01
C ASN A 65 -16.00 -1.93 -4.46
N GLY A 66 -15.71 -1.23 -3.35
CA GLY A 66 -16.60 -0.31 -2.65
C GLY A 66 -16.37 1.15 -3.04
N LYS A 67 -17.30 1.68 -3.83
CA LYS A 67 -17.48 3.09 -4.22
C LYS A 67 -17.25 4.07 -3.05
N ALA A 68 -16.26 4.96 -3.17
CA ALA A 68 -16.21 6.21 -2.38
C ALA A 68 -16.82 7.37 -3.21
N SER A 69 -18.03 7.74 -2.83
CA SER A 69 -18.68 9.05 -3.05
C SER A 69 -18.37 9.92 -1.83
N GLY A 70 -18.07 11.22 -1.86
CA GLY A 70 -18.08 12.18 -2.96
C GLY A 70 -17.63 13.57 -2.47
N GLY A 71 -17.61 14.52 -3.41
CA GLY A 71 -17.40 15.94 -3.19
C GLY A 71 -17.75 16.67 -4.48
N SER A 72 -19.04 17.00 -4.62
CA SER A 72 -19.58 17.78 -5.73
C SER A 72 -19.22 19.24 -5.53
N SER A 73 -18.44 19.81 -6.44
CA SER A 73 -18.50 21.23 -6.77
C SER A 73 -18.30 21.36 -8.28
N ASN A 74 -19.24 22.11 -8.89
CA ASN A 74 -19.27 22.45 -10.30
C ASN A 74 -17.99 23.19 -10.69
N GLU A 75 -17.25 22.70 -11.68
CA GLU A 75 -16.58 23.56 -12.66
C GLU A 75 -16.13 22.76 -13.89
N LYS A 76 -16.60 23.23 -15.06
CA LYS A 76 -16.14 23.05 -16.45
C LYS A 76 -15.54 21.71 -16.86
N LYS A 77 -16.23 21.06 -17.81
CA LYS A 77 -15.74 19.99 -18.70
C LYS A 77 -14.40 20.40 -19.33
N GLU A 78 -13.33 19.87 -18.78
CA GLU A 78 -12.05 19.67 -19.44
C GLU A 78 -11.87 18.15 -19.57
N GLU A 79 -11.57 17.64 -20.75
CA GLU A 79 -11.34 16.21 -20.96
C GLU A 79 -10.19 15.75 -20.08
N THR A 80 -10.49 15.12 -18.96
CA THR A 80 -9.48 14.54 -18.07
C THR A 80 -8.67 13.51 -18.86
N LYS A 81 -7.44 13.87 -19.24
CA LYS A 81 -6.45 12.93 -19.77
C LYS A 81 -6.30 11.80 -18.75
N ALA A 82 -6.55 10.56 -19.16
CA ALA A 82 -6.61 9.41 -18.24
C ALA A 82 -5.26 9.10 -17.59
N SER A 83 -4.15 9.40 -18.27
CA SER A 83 -2.78 9.33 -17.77
C SER A 83 -2.11 10.71 -17.88
N VAL A 84 -1.14 10.95 -17.01
CA VAL A 84 -0.41 12.23 -16.92
C VAL A 84 0.68 12.29 -17.98
N GLU A 85 0.75 13.40 -18.70
CA GLU A 85 1.85 13.65 -19.64
C GLU A 85 3.11 14.06 -18.87
N LEU A 86 4.19 13.32 -19.07
CA LEU A 86 5.45 13.50 -18.38
C LEU A 86 6.53 13.95 -19.36
N ASN A 87 7.34 14.92 -18.92
CA ASN A 87 8.44 15.50 -19.67
C ASN A 87 9.59 15.85 -18.72
N SER A 88 10.74 16.24 -19.28
CA SER A 88 11.95 16.54 -18.51
C SER A 88 11.73 17.64 -17.45
N GLY A 89 10.76 18.53 -17.64
CA GLY A 89 10.45 19.61 -16.70
C GLY A 89 9.62 19.19 -15.49
N ASN A 90 8.87 18.08 -15.57
CA ASN A 90 7.96 17.66 -14.51
C ASN A 90 8.25 16.25 -13.96
N PHE A 91 9.04 15.43 -14.65
CA PHE A 91 9.24 14.02 -14.30
C PHE A 91 9.79 13.85 -12.88
N ASP A 92 10.82 14.63 -12.53
CA ASP A 92 11.48 14.50 -11.23
C ASP A 92 10.53 14.87 -10.09
N GLU A 93 9.77 15.95 -10.25
CA GLU A 93 8.85 16.44 -9.25
C GLU A 93 7.65 15.49 -9.08
N LEU A 94 7.05 15.06 -10.19
CA LEU A 94 5.83 14.25 -10.17
C LEU A 94 6.09 12.78 -9.87
N VAL A 95 7.19 12.22 -10.36
CA VAL A 95 7.49 10.79 -10.28
C VAL A 95 8.54 10.50 -9.22
N LEU A 96 9.74 11.07 -9.35
CA LEU A 96 10.90 10.67 -8.53
C LEU A 96 10.85 11.20 -7.10
N LYS A 97 10.26 12.37 -6.87
CA LYS A 97 10.05 12.91 -5.52
C LYS A 97 8.71 12.48 -4.91
N SER A 98 7.87 11.77 -5.66
CA SER A 98 6.56 11.35 -5.16
C SER A 98 6.66 10.12 -4.25
N LYS A 99 5.83 10.11 -3.21
CA LYS A 99 5.62 8.93 -2.35
C LYS A 99 4.66 7.92 -2.97
N GLU A 100 3.98 8.29 -4.06
CA GLU A 100 3.01 7.43 -4.72
C GLU A 100 3.70 6.47 -5.69
N LEU A 101 3.07 5.31 -5.94
CA LEU A 101 3.49 4.38 -6.96
C LEU A 101 3.14 4.95 -8.35
N TRP A 102 4.11 4.94 -9.26
CA TRP A 102 3.96 5.43 -10.63
C TRP A 102 4.27 4.36 -11.66
N THR A 103 3.35 4.14 -12.60
CA THR A 103 3.62 3.33 -13.80
C THR A 103 3.72 4.27 -15.00
N VAL A 104 4.83 4.25 -15.72
CA VAL A 104 5.09 5.17 -16.83
C VAL A 104 5.29 4.39 -18.13
N GLU A 105 4.52 4.75 -19.16
CA GLU A 105 4.72 4.29 -20.53
C GLU A 105 5.67 5.24 -21.28
N PHE A 106 6.74 4.69 -21.83
CA PHE A 106 7.63 5.35 -22.78
C PHE A 106 7.22 4.90 -24.19
N PHE A 107 6.74 5.84 -24.99
CA PHE A 107 6.16 5.56 -26.31
C PHE A 107 6.70 6.48 -27.40
N ALA A 108 6.37 6.15 -28.65
CA ALA A 108 6.55 7.03 -29.80
C ALA A 108 5.26 7.07 -30.64
N PRO A 109 4.85 8.25 -31.15
CA PRO A 109 3.54 8.46 -31.78
C PRO A 109 3.35 7.67 -33.09
N TRP A 110 4.43 7.32 -33.77
CA TRP A 110 4.41 6.54 -35.01
C TRP A 110 4.37 5.02 -34.76
N CYS A 111 4.66 4.56 -33.54
CA CYS A 111 4.77 3.13 -33.23
C CYS A 111 3.41 2.42 -33.20
N GLY A 112 3.25 1.42 -34.07
CA GLY A 112 2.01 0.63 -34.15
C GLY A 112 1.68 -0.13 -32.87
N HIS A 113 2.67 -0.61 -32.11
CA HIS A 113 2.45 -1.28 -30.82
C HIS A 113 1.97 -0.30 -29.74
N CYS A 114 2.46 0.95 -29.74
CA CYS A 114 2.01 1.98 -28.81
C CYS A 114 0.55 2.35 -29.09
N LYS A 115 0.19 2.51 -30.37
CA LYS A 115 -1.21 2.77 -30.77
C LYS A 115 -2.17 1.67 -30.32
N LYS A 116 -1.72 0.40 -30.31
CA LYS A 116 -2.51 -0.73 -29.79
C LYS A 116 -2.62 -0.71 -28.27
N LEU A 117 -1.59 -0.27 -27.55
CA LEU A 117 -1.58 -0.18 -26.10
C LEU A 117 -2.40 1.02 -25.58
N ALA A 118 -2.41 2.15 -26.28
CA ALA A 118 -3.11 3.38 -25.88
C ALA A 118 -4.54 3.19 -25.31
N PRO A 119 -5.46 2.43 -25.96
CA PRO A 119 -6.79 2.18 -25.39
C PRO A 119 -6.76 1.36 -24.09
N GLU A 120 -5.84 0.39 -23.97
CA GLU A 120 -5.66 -0.41 -22.76
C GLU A 120 -4.99 0.40 -21.64
N TRP A 121 -4.02 1.26 -21.97
CA TRP A 121 -3.39 2.19 -21.03
C TRP A 121 -4.42 3.17 -20.45
N LYS A 122 -5.30 3.72 -21.30
CA LYS A 122 -6.39 4.60 -20.89
C LYS A 122 -7.35 3.90 -19.92
N LYS A 123 -7.70 2.63 -20.18
CA LYS A 123 -8.55 1.82 -19.29
C LYS A 123 -7.85 1.56 -17.95
N ALA A 124 -6.59 1.11 -17.98
CA ALA A 124 -5.82 0.86 -16.77
C ALA A 124 -5.70 2.12 -15.91
N ALA A 125 -5.42 3.27 -16.52
CA ALA A 125 -5.25 4.54 -15.81
C ALA A 125 -6.56 4.99 -15.13
N ASN A 126 -7.70 4.76 -15.77
CA ASN A 126 -9.01 4.99 -15.17
C ASN A 126 -9.30 4.03 -13.99
N ASN A 127 -8.99 2.75 -14.14
CA ASN A 127 -9.25 1.73 -13.12
C ASN A 127 -8.35 1.87 -11.88
N LEU A 128 -7.13 2.36 -12.08
CA LEU A 128 -6.12 2.58 -11.04
C LEU A 128 -6.18 3.98 -10.42
N LYS A 129 -7.09 4.85 -10.87
CA LYS A 129 -7.23 6.21 -10.35
C LYS A 129 -7.37 6.21 -8.82
N GLY A 130 -6.52 6.99 -8.15
CA GLY A 130 -6.47 7.08 -6.68
C GLY A 130 -5.72 5.94 -5.98
N LYS A 131 -5.13 5.01 -6.74
CA LYS A 131 -4.36 3.86 -6.21
C LYS A 131 -2.93 3.87 -6.73
N VAL A 132 -2.78 3.98 -8.05
CA VAL A 132 -1.48 4.05 -8.76
C VAL A 132 -1.57 5.13 -9.82
N LYS A 133 -0.53 5.97 -9.93
CA LYS A 133 -0.47 7.03 -10.94
C LYS A 133 0.05 6.46 -12.25
N LEU A 134 -0.62 6.76 -13.35
CA LEU A 134 -0.17 6.38 -14.68
C LEU A 134 0.31 7.61 -15.44
N GLY A 135 1.53 7.54 -15.98
CA GLY A 135 2.15 8.57 -16.79
C GLY A 135 2.51 8.07 -18.18
N HIS A 136 2.74 8.99 -19.11
CA HIS A 136 3.28 8.68 -20.43
C HIS A 136 4.33 9.71 -20.84
N VAL A 137 5.38 9.25 -21.53
CA VAL A 137 6.49 10.05 -22.05
C VAL A 137 6.58 9.82 -23.55
N ASP A 138 6.39 10.88 -24.34
CA ASP A 138 6.69 10.86 -25.77
C ASP A 138 8.21 10.95 -25.96
N CYS A 139 8.82 9.86 -26.37
CA CYS A 139 10.26 9.77 -26.48
C CYS A 139 10.84 10.41 -27.75
N ASP A 140 10.01 10.75 -28.75
CA ASP A 140 10.47 11.57 -29.87
C ASP A 140 10.76 13.00 -29.39
N ALA A 141 9.94 13.50 -28.45
CA ALA A 141 10.10 14.81 -27.81
C ALA A 141 11.12 14.78 -26.66
N GLU A 142 11.10 13.73 -25.84
CA GLU A 142 11.83 13.65 -24.57
C GLU A 142 13.01 12.66 -24.61
N LYS A 143 13.95 12.89 -25.53
CA LYS A 143 15.13 12.01 -25.73
C LYS A 143 16.02 11.88 -24.49
N SER A 144 16.08 12.92 -23.65
CA SER A 144 16.78 12.93 -22.37
C SER A 144 16.22 11.88 -21.41
N LEU A 145 14.89 11.80 -21.27
CA LEU A 145 14.24 10.81 -20.41
C LEU A 145 14.42 9.39 -20.96
N MET A 146 14.33 9.21 -22.29
CA MET A 146 14.64 7.93 -22.94
C MET A 146 16.05 7.45 -22.58
N SER A 147 17.05 8.31 -22.73
CA SER A 147 18.45 7.97 -22.41
C SER A 147 18.65 7.70 -20.93
N ARG A 148 18.03 8.50 -20.05
CA ARG A 148 18.16 8.37 -18.60
C ARG A 148 17.67 7.02 -18.09
N PHE A 149 16.54 6.54 -18.63
CA PHE A 149 15.94 5.28 -18.24
C PHE A 149 16.29 4.12 -19.17
N SER A 150 17.31 4.29 -20.03
CA SER A 150 17.82 3.27 -20.94
C SER A 150 16.73 2.61 -21.79
N VAL A 151 15.76 3.40 -22.26
CA VAL A 151 14.65 2.91 -23.10
C VAL A 151 15.18 2.64 -24.51
N GLN A 152 15.17 1.37 -24.94
CA GLN A 152 15.72 0.93 -26.23
C GLN A 152 14.65 0.57 -27.28
N GLY A 153 13.38 0.52 -26.89
CA GLY A 153 12.29 0.15 -27.77
C GLY A 153 10.95 0.63 -27.24
N PHE A 154 9.88 0.47 -28.04
CA PHE A 154 8.56 0.97 -27.67
C PHE A 154 7.44 -0.06 -27.87
N PRO A 155 6.40 -0.01 -27.03
CA PRO A 155 6.35 0.71 -25.76
C PRO A 155 7.23 0.02 -24.70
N THR A 156 7.90 0.80 -23.87
CA THR A 156 8.53 0.32 -22.62
C THR A 156 7.72 0.84 -21.45
N ILE A 157 7.37 -0.04 -20.51
CA ILE A 157 6.60 0.34 -19.33
C ILE A 157 7.50 0.12 -18.11
N LEU A 158 7.68 1.17 -17.31
CA LEU A 158 8.49 1.14 -16.10
C LEU A 158 7.64 1.49 -14.88
N MET A 159 7.85 0.76 -13.78
CA MET A 159 7.21 1.01 -12.49
C MET A 159 8.21 1.65 -11.53
N PHE A 160 7.86 2.84 -11.04
CA PHE A 160 8.62 3.61 -10.07
C PHE A 160 8.00 3.43 -8.69
N SER A 161 8.63 2.58 -7.88
CA SER A 161 8.15 2.11 -6.58
C SER A 161 8.69 2.95 -5.41
N ALA A 162 8.93 2.37 -4.24
CA ALA A 162 9.53 3.11 -3.12
C ALA A 162 10.96 3.55 -3.44
N ASP A 163 11.74 2.69 -4.09
CA ASP A 163 13.02 3.05 -4.70
C ASP A 163 12.74 3.61 -6.10
N LYS A 164 12.87 4.94 -6.22
CA LYS A 164 12.62 5.65 -7.47
C LYS A 164 13.79 5.57 -8.44
N ASP A 165 14.98 5.21 -7.95
CA ASP A 165 16.20 5.15 -8.74
C ASP A 165 16.35 3.79 -9.46
N THR A 166 15.65 2.76 -9.00
CA THR A 166 15.64 1.41 -9.61
C THR A 166 14.25 1.00 -10.13
N PRO A 167 13.73 1.66 -11.19
CA PRO A 167 12.42 1.32 -11.72
C PRO A 167 12.35 -0.12 -12.26
N ILE A 168 11.24 -0.79 -11.99
CA ILE A 168 11.02 -2.19 -12.35
C ILE A 168 10.41 -2.25 -13.76
N PRO A 169 11.01 -2.97 -14.73
CA PRO A 169 10.42 -3.14 -16.05
C PRO A 169 9.19 -4.05 -16.00
N TYR A 170 8.15 -3.68 -16.76
CA TYR A 170 6.97 -4.50 -16.94
C TYR A 170 7.06 -5.34 -18.23
N GLU A 171 7.14 -6.65 -18.06
CA GLU A 171 7.26 -7.63 -19.15
C GLU A 171 5.97 -8.45 -19.39
N GLY A 172 4.88 -8.07 -18.72
CA GLY A 172 3.60 -8.78 -18.80
C GLY A 172 2.78 -8.46 -20.06
N ALA A 173 1.58 -9.04 -20.13
CA ALA A 173 0.65 -8.80 -21.24
C ALA A 173 0.23 -7.32 -21.30
N ARG A 174 0.14 -6.75 -22.51
CA ARG A 174 -0.21 -5.34 -22.73
C ARG A 174 -1.73 -5.10 -22.75
N THR A 175 -2.43 -5.70 -21.79
CA THR A 175 -3.88 -5.52 -21.57
C THR A 175 -4.10 -4.74 -20.28
N ALA A 176 -5.22 -4.02 -20.19
CA ALA A 176 -5.53 -3.21 -19.02
C ALA A 176 -5.53 -4.06 -17.73
N SER A 177 -6.19 -5.22 -17.77
CA SER A 177 -6.24 -6.13 -16.62
C SER A 177 -4.88 -6.61 -16.15
N ALA A 178 -3.93 -6.91 -17.05
CA ALA A 178 -2.62 -7.41 -16.65
C ALA A 178 -1.76 -6.29 -16.05
N ILE A 179 -1.81 -5.09 -16.62
CA ILE A 179 -1.15 -3.90 -16.09
C ILE A 179 -1.74 -3.53 -14.71
N GLU A 180 -3.06 -3.61 -14.56
CA GLU A 180 -3.76 -3.39 -13.30
C GLU A 180 -3.33 -4.38 -12.22
N SER A 181 -3.33 -5.68 -12.53
CA SER A 181 -2.91 -6.71 -11.57
C SER A 181 -1.47 -6.52 -11.12
N PHE A 182 -0.56 -6.27 -12.05
CA PHE A 182 0.84 -6.00 -11.73
C PHE A 182 1.00 -4.74 -10.86
N ALA A 183 0.32 -3.65 -11.22
CA ALA A 183 0.40 -2.39 -10.48
C ALA A 183 -0.13 -2.53 -9.04
N LEU A 184 -1.21 -3.29 -8.85
CA LEU A 184 -1.78 -3.57 -7.53
C LEU A 184 -0.87 -4.50 -6.70
N GLU A 185 -0.27 -5.51 -7.32
CA GLU A 185 0.70 -6.37 -6.64
C GLU A 185 1.93 -5.58 -6.17
N GLN A 186 2.44 -4.67 -7.01
CA GLN A 186 3.54 -3.78 -6.63
C GLN A 186 3.11 -2.80 -5.53
N LEU A 187 1.85 -2.35 -5.51
CA LEU A 187 1.33 -1.53 -4.42
C LEU A 187 1.32 -2.30 -3.10
N GLU A 188 1.08 -3.61 -3.13
CA GLU A 188 1.09 -4.49 -1.95
C GLU A 188 2.50 -4.77 -1.43
N THR A 189 3.49 -4.94 -2.31
CA THR A 189 4.89 -5.20 -1.92
C THR A 189 5.63 -3.94 -1.47
N ASN A 190 5.17 -2.75 -1.87
CA ASN A 190 5.73 -1.46 -1.47
C ASN A 190 5.04 -0.82 -0.25
N VAL A 191 4.26 -1.59 0.51
CA VAL A 191 3.77 -1.14 1.82
C VAL A 191 4.97 -1.03 2.74
N ALA A 192 5.33 0.21 3.13
CA ALA A 192 6.38 0.46 4.11
C ALA A 192 6.19 -0.45 5.35
N PRO A 193 7.30 -0.92 5.96
CA PRO A 193 7.27 -1.67 7.21
C PRO A 193 6.25 -1.05 8.16
N PRO A 194 5.31 -1.85 8.71
CA PRO A 194 4.34 -1.34 9.66
C PRO A 194 5.06 -0.67 10.84
N GLU A 195 4.66 0.55 11.17
CA GLU A 195 5.19 1.23 12.36
C GLU A 195 4.77 0.43 13.59
N VAL A 196 5.74 0.10 14.46
CA VAL A 196 5.51 -0.60 15.73
C VAL A 196 5.48 0.40 16.87
N SER A 197 4.35 0.54 17.56
CA SER A 197 4.22 1.45 18.71
C SER A 197 3.64 0.78 19.95
N GLU A 198 4.13 1.17 21.14
CA GLU A 198 3.50 0.82 22.41
C GLU A 198 2.28 1.71 22.65
N LEU A 199 1.15 1.09 23.01
CA LEU A 199 -0.05 1.78 23.43
C LEU A 199 -0.10 1.82 24.96
N TYR A 200 -0.18 3.04 25.50
CA TYR A 200 -0.22 3.29 26.95
C TYR A 200 -1.64 3.63 27.46
N GLY A 201 -2.64 3.67 26.58
CA GLY A 201 -3.99 4.08 26.93
C GLY A 201 -4.98 3.98 25.77
N PRO A 202 -6.29 4.06 26.05
CA PRO A 202 -7.35 3.91 25.05
C PRO A 202 -7.42 5.11 24.11
N ASP A 203 -7.04 6.29 24.59
CA ASP A 203 -6.88 7.53 23.83
C ASP A 203 -5.83 7.40 22.71
N VAL A 204 -4.65 6.86 23.03
CA VAL A 204 -3.58 6.61 22.05
C VAL A 204 -4.00 5.54 21.03
N MET A 205 -4.78 4.56 21.48
CA MET A 205 -5.33 3.51 20.62
C MET A 205 -6.32 4.08 19.59
N GLU A 206 -7.24 4.95 20.01
CA GLU A 206 -8.20 5.61 19.13
C GLU A 206 -7.54 6.57 18.13
N GLU A 207 -6.54 7.33 18.58
CA GLU A 207 -5.76 8.22 17.71
C GLU A 207 -5.06 7.44 16.59
N LYS A 208 -4.31 6.39 16.96
CA LYS A 208 -3.58 5.54 15.99
C LYS A 208 -4.53 4.72 15.11
N TYR A 209 -5.71 4.36 15.61
CA TYR A 209 -6.75 3.71 14.83
C TYR A 209 -7.37 4.64 13.78
N GLY A 210 -7.65 5.90 14.15
CA GLY A 210 -8.22 6.90 13.24
C GLY A 210 -7.30 7.25 12.06
N SER A 211 -5.98 7.19 12.25
CA SER A 211 -5.01 7.48 11.19
C SER A 211 -4.67 6.28 10.31
N SER A 212 -5.01 5.05 10.72
CA SER A 212 -4.53 3.81 10.10
C SER A 212 -5.61 3.08 9.32
N ALA A 213 -5.25 2.50 8.17
CA ALA A 213 -6.19 1.73 7.37
C ALA A 213 -6.52 0.38 8.03
N ILE A 214 -5.57 -0.18 8.78
CA ILE A 214 -5.69 -1.40 9.57
C ILE A 214 -4.69 -1.34 10.72
N CYS A 215 -5.09 -1.80 11.91
CA CYS A 215 -4.23 -1.84 13.09
C CYS A 215 -4.23 -3.25 13.70
N PHE A 216 -3.04 -3.81 13.89
CA PHE A 216 -2.84 -5.09 14.58
C PHE A 216 -2.40 -4.78 16.00
N VAL A 217 -3.21 -5.15 16.99
CA VAL A 217 -2.90 -4.90 18.40
C VAL A 217 -2.60 -6.22 19.08
N ALA A 218 -1.38 -6.35 19.58
CA ALA A 218 -0.94 -7.48 20.38
C ALA A 218 -1.03 -7.14 21.88
N PHE A 219 -1.83 -7.91 22.61
CA PHE A 219 -1.90 -7.86 24.06
C PHE A 219 -0.82 -8.77 24.63
N LEU A 220 0.13 -8.18 25.35
CA LEU A 220 1.29 -8.87 25.90
C LEU A 220 1.14 -9.08 27.41
N PRO A 221 1.76 -10.13 27.98
CA PRO A 221 1.76 -10.32 29.42
C PRO A 221 2.53 -9.19 30.10
N ASP A 222 2.14 -8.85 31.32
CA ASP A 222 2.83 -7.82 32.08
C ASP A 222 4.24 -8.28 32.50
N ILE A 223 5.12 -7.31 32.79
CA ILE A 223 6.45 -7.58 33.35
C ILE A 223 6.33 -8.25 34.71
N LEU A 224 5.31 -7.94 35.51
CA LEU A 224 5.09 -8.53 36.82
C LEU A 224 4.69 -10.01 36.71
N ASP A 225 3.97 -10.40 35.66
CA ASP A 225 3.51 -11.77 35.45
C ASP A 225 4.55 -12.65 34.74
N SER A 226 5.27 -12.08 33.77
CA SER A 226 6.16 -12.85 32.87
C SER A 226 7.64 -12.51 32.98
N LYS A 227 7.99 -11.52 33.80
CA LYS A 227 9.30 -10.84 33.83
C LYS A 227 9.60 -10.17 32.47
N ALA A 228 10.61 -9.30 32.46
CA ALA A 228 11.04 -8.63 31.23
C ALA A 228 11.41 -9.64 30.13
N ALA A 229 12.00 -10.78 30.48
CA ALA A 229 12.37 -11.82 29.52
C ALA A 229 11.16 -12.42 28.79
N GLY A 230 10.08 -12.75 29.52
CA GLY A 230 8.87 -13.33 28.91
C GLY A 230 8.17 -12.36 27.97
N ARG A 231 8.03 -11.09 28.38
CA ARG A 231 7.49 -10.02 27.54
C ARG A 231 8.35 -9.76 26.29
N ASN A 232 9.66 -9.71 26.46
CA ASN A 232 10.58 -9.36 25.37
C ASN A 232 10.61 -10.42 24.26
N ILE A 233 10.34 -11.69 24.56
CA ILE A 233 10.22 -12.74 23.53
C ILE A 233 9.10 -12.39 22.55
N TYR A 234 7.92 -12.01 23.07
CA TYR A 234 6.79 -11.64 22.23
C TYR A 234 7.02 -10.32 21.48
N LEU A 235 7.67 -9.35 22.11
CA LEU A 235 8.06 -8.10 21.45
C LEU A 235 9.00 -8.36 20.27
N GLN A 236 10.02 -9.19 20.44
CA GLN A 236 10.95 -9.55 19.36
C GLN A 236 10.24 -10.27 18.21
N GLN A 237 9.29 -11.16 18.51
CA GLN A 237 8.46 -11.80 17.49
C GLN A 237 7.62 -10.78 16.71
N LEU A 238 6.98 -9.82 17.38
CA LEU A 238 6.19 -8.76 16.72
C LEU A 238 7.07 -7.83 15.89
N LEU A 239 8.24 -7.45 16.40
CA LEU A 239 9.21 -6.63 15.67
C LEU A 239 9.76 -7.35 14.44
N SER A 240 9.87 -8.68 14.46
CA SER A 240 10.30 -9.46 13.29
C SER A 240 9.24 -9.64 12.21
N VAL A 241 7.98 -9.30 12.51
CA VAL A 241 6.88 -9.28 11.52
C VAL A 241 6.81 -7.92 10.82
N ALA A 242 7.35 -6.87 11.44
CA ALA A 242 7.39 -5.51 10.90
C ALA A 242 8.55 -5.35 9.91
#